data_AF-A0A800APB3-F1
#
_entry.id   AF-A0A800APB3-F1
#
_cell.length_a   1.000
_cell.length_b   1.000
_cell.length_c   1.000
_cell.angle_alpha   90.00
_cell.angle_beta   90.00
_cell.angle_gamma   90.00
#
_symmetry.space_group_name_H-M   'P 1'
#
loop_
_entity.id
_entity.type
_entity.pdbx_description
1 polymer ?
#
loop_
_entity_poly.entity_id
_entity_poly.type
_entity_poly.pdbx_seq_one_letter_code
_entity_poly.pdbx_strand_id
1 'polypeptide(L)'
;MNSFGVRFRFTTFGESHGKAIGCVIDGVPAGLKIDEKFIQSELDRRKPGKSEFTTARKESDKVEILSGIFDGKTTGTPIAMVIFNKDQKSKDYSNIKDIFRPG
;
A
#
# COMPACT_ATOMS: atom_id res chain seq x y z
N MET A 1 14.10 3.50 -9.87
CA MET A 1 14.58 3.09 -8.53
C MET A 1 13.39 3.15 -7.59
N ASN A 2 13.04 2.04 -6.92
CA ASN A 2 11.81 1.87 -6.11
C ASN A 2 12.10 1.65 -4.61
N SER A 3 13.37 1.72 -4.20
CA SER A 3 13.81 1.58 -2.82
C SER A 3 14.34 2.90 -2.28
N PHE A 4 14.02 3.22 -1.03
CA PHE A 4 14.51 4.39 -0.33
C PHE A 4 15.05 4.01 1.05
N GLY A 5 16.16 4.63 1.45
CA GLY A 5 16.85 4.37 2.72
C GLY A 5 18.03 3.40 2.61
N VAL A 6 18.83 3.33 3.68
CA VAL A 6 20.06 2.51 3.74
C VAL A 6 19.95 1.43 4.82
N ARG A 7 19.81 1.84 6.08
CA ARG A 7 19.65 0.91 7.22
C ARG A 7 18.19 0.59 7.50
N PHE A 8 17.36 1.62 7.56
CA PHE A 8 15.91 1.50 7.51
C PHE A 8 15.49 1.78 6.08
N ARG A 9 15.05 0.75 5.37
CA ARG A 9 14.79 0.81 3.92
C ARG A 9 13.40 0.35 3.62
N PHE A 10 12.69 1.07 2.77
CA PHE A 10 11.41 0.61 2.22
C PHE A 10 11.52 0.49 0.70
N THR A 11 10.94 -0.58 0.17
CA THR A 11 10.90 -0.90 -1.26
C THR A 11 9.46 -1.08 -1.67
N THR A 12 8.98 -0.31 -2.65
CA THR A 12 7.61 -0.42 -3.15
C THR A 12 7.53 -1.34 -4.37
N PHE A 13 6.37 -1.95 -4.62
CA PHE A 13 6.19 -2.84 -5.78
C PHE A 13 6.21 -2.10 -7.13
N GLY A 14 6.01 -0.78 -7.13
CA GLY A 14 6.16 0.09 -8.29
C GLY A 14 4.94 0.20 -9.20
N GLU A 15 4.11 -0.86 -9.31
CA GLU A 15 2.87 -0.83 -10.10
C GLU A 15 1.63 -0.67 -9.22
N SER A 16 0.74 0.26 -9.58
CA SER A 16 -0.52 0.49 -8.85
C SER A 16 -1.73 -0.23 -9.43
N HIS A 17 -1.67 -0.64 -10.70
CA HIS A 17 -2.81 -1.21 -11.44
C HIS A 17 -2.84 -2.75 -11.43
N GLY A 18 -1.83 -3.38 -10.82
CA GLY A 18 -1.77 -4.82 -10.67
C GLY A 18 -2.83 -5.38 -9.73
N LYS A 19 -2.67 -6.66 -9.35
CA LYS A 19 -3.56 -7.33 -8.38
C LYS A 19 -3.53 -6.66 -7.00
N ALA A 20 -2.39 -6.06 -6.66
CA ALA A 20 -2.19 -5.40 -5.39
C ALA A 20 -1.08 -4.36 -5.51
N ILE A 21 -1.09 -3.41 -4.57
CA ILE A 21 0.05 -2.56 -4.27
C ILE A 21 0.69 -3.03 -2.97
N GLY A 22 1.97 -2.76 -2.78
CA GLY A 22 2.64 -3.20 -1.57
C GLY A 22 4.03 -2.64 -1.41
N CYS A 23 4.61 -2.94 -0.26
CA CYS A 23 5.97 -2.61 0.06
C CYS A 23 6.61 -3.66 0.99
N VAL A 24 7.93 -3.65 1.00
CA VAL A 24 8.77 -4.38 1.95
C VAL A 24 9.57 -3.36 2.74
N ILE A 25 9.56 -3.49 4.06
CA ILE A 25 10.36 -2.67 4.97
C ILE A 25 11.45 -3.54 5.61
N ASP A 26 12.70 -3.13 5.42
CA ASP A 26 13.89 -3.73 5.98
C ASP A 26 14.45 -2.88 7.14
N GLY A 27 15.17 -3.54 8.05
CA GLY A 27 15.94 -2.87 9.11
C GLY A 27 15.15 -2.46 10.34
N VAL A 28 13.95 -3.04 10.51
CA VAL A 28 13.17 -2.89 11.73
C VAL A 28 13.73 -3.82 12.80
N PRO A 29 14.18 -3.33 13.96
CA PRO A 29 14.66 -4.19 15.04
C PRO A 29 13.57 -5.17 15.51
N ALA A 30 13.98 -6.31 16.05
CA ALA A 30 13.06 -7.27 16.66
C ALA A 30 12.47 -6.74 17.98
N GLY A 31 11.25 -7.19 18.31
CA GLY A 31 10.60 -6.92 19.59
C GLY A 31 9.76 -5.65 19.65
N LEU A 32 9.65 -4.89 18.56
CA LEU A 32 8.77 -3.72 18.49
C LEU A 32 7.32 -4.16 18.38
N LYS A 33 6.45 -3.61 19.21
CA LYS A 33 5.01 -3.87 19.13
C LYS A 33 4.44 -3.21 17.87
N ILE A 34 3.69 -3.98 17.08
CA ILE A 34 2.96 -3.46 15.92
C ILE A 34 1.49 -3.31 16.26
N ASP A 35 0.95 -2.15 15.93
CA ASP A 35 -0.48 -1.87 15.99
C ASP A 35 -1.05 -1.79 14.57
N GLU A 36 -1.64 -2.89 14.12
CA GLU A 36 -2.28 -2.96 12.80
C GLU A 36 -3.44 -1.98 12.66
N LYS A 37 -4.14 -1.66 13.77
CA LYS A 37 -5.24 -0.69 13.75
C LYS A 37 -4.71 0.72 13.54
N PHE A 38 -3.58 1.05 14.14
CA PHE A 38 -2.90 2.31 13.89
C PHE A 38 -2.49 2.43 12.43
N ILE A 39 -1.87 1.39 11.85
CA ILE A 39 -1.48 1.38 10.42
C ILE A 39 -2.71 1.59 9.53
N GLN A 40 -3.81 0.87 9.80
CA GLN A 40 -5.05 1.03 9.05
C GLN A 40 -5.64 2.44 9.19
N SER A 41 -5.59 3.04 10.38
CA SER A 41 -6.08 4.40 10.61
C SER A 41 -5.29 5.46 9.83
N GLU A 42 -3.98 5.25 9.69
CA GLU A 42 -3.11 6.14 8.88
C GLU A 42 -3.40 6.00 7.38
N LEU A 43 -3.73 4.78 6.92
CA LEU A 43 -4.21 4.56 5.55
C LEU A 43 -5.56 5.23 5.32
N ASP A 44 -6.50 5.07 6.25
CA ASP A 44 -7.83 5.68 6.17
C ASP A 44 -7.76 7.21 6.20
N ARG A 45 -6.80 7.79 6.94
CA ARG A 45 -6.54 9.23 6.94
C ARG A 45 -6.11 9.74 5.57
N ARG A 46 -5.38 8.92 4.78
CA ARG A 46 -4.84 9.29 3.48
C ARG A 46 -5.87 9.21 2.34
N LYS A 47 -6.97 8.48 2.53
CA LYS A 47 -7.99 8.30 1.49
C LYS A 47 -8.57 9.66 1.02
N PRO A 48 -8.50 9.99 -0.28
CA PRO A 48 -9.21 11.13 -0.85
C PRO A 48 -10.72 10.84 -0.81
N GLY A 49 -11.57 11.83 -0.50
CA GLY A 49 -13.01 11.59 -0.40
C GLY A 49 -13.75 12.14 0.82
N LYS A 50 -13.14 13.01 1.63
CA LYS A 50 -13.84 13.65 2.77
C LYS A 50 -14.81 14.77 2.37
N SER A 51 -14.96 15.04 1.07
CA SER A 51 -15.83 16.09 0.52
C SER A 51 -16.83 15.49 -0.47
N GLU A 52 -18.07 16.02 -0.47
CA GLU A 52 -19.18 15.63 -1.37
C GLU A 52 -18.83 15.61 -2.86
N PHE A 53 -17.76 16.30 -3.28
CA PHE A 53 -17.37 16.45 -4.69
C PHE A 53 -16.31 15.45 -5.17
N THR A 54 -15.85 14.53 -4.32
CA THR A 54 -14.80 13.57 -4.68
C THR A 54 -15.40 12.25 -5.13
N THR A 55 -14.85 11.65 -6.19
CA THR A 55 -15.30 10.33 -6.70
C THR A 55 -15.29 9.30 -5.57
N ALA A 56 -16.41 8.60 -5.38
CA ALA A 56 -16.61 7.57 -4.37
C ALA A 56 -15.86 6.26 -4.70
N ARG A 57 -14.57 6.34 -5.04
CA ARG A 57 -13.72 5.15 -5.04
C ARG A 57 -13.57 4.71 -3.59
N LYS A 58 -14.48 3.85 -3.15
CA LYS A 58 -14.36 3.06 -1.92
C LYS A 58 -13.34 1.95 -2.17
N GLU A 59 -12.10 2.31 -2.50
CA GLU A 59 -11.00 1.37 -2.38
C GLU A 59 -10.86 1.12 -0.87
N SER A 60 -11.29 -0.06 -0.45
CA SER A 60 -11.09 -0.51 0.91
C SER A 60 -9.62 -0.86 1.02
N ASP A 61 -8.77 0.17 1.16
CA ASP A 61 -7.32 0.04 1.30
C ASP A 61 -7.02 -0.66 2.63
N LYS A 62 -7.28 -1.96 2.66
CA LYS A 62 -7.05 -2.82 3.80
C LYS A 62 -5.63 -3.33 3.67
N VAL A 63 -4.80 -2.98 4.64
CA VAL A 63 -3.45 -3.53 4.71
C VAL A 63 -3.50 -4.97 5.21
N GLU A 64 -2.69 -5.80 4.59
CA GLU A 64 -2.40 -7.15 5.03
C GLU A 64 -0.88 -7.28 5.21
N ILE A 65 -0.47 -7.74 6.38
CA ILE A 65 0.94 -7.94 6.71
C ILE A 65 1.27 -9.42 6.49
N LEU A 66 2.22 -9.67 5.59
CA LEU A 66 2.56 -11.01 5.11
C LEU A 66 3.79 -11.61 5.81
N SER A 67 4.66 -10.77 6.38
CA SER A 67 5.91 -11.23 7.00
C SER A 67 6.43 -10.24 8.05
N GLY A 68 7.46 -10.64 8.80
CA GLY A 68 8.21 -9.76 9.68
C GLY A 68 7.53 -9.44 11.02
N ILE A 69 6.35 -10.02 11.26
CA ILE A 69 5.58 -9.89 12.50
C ILE A 69 5.20 -11.28 13.00
N PHE A 70 5.37 -11.49 14.30
CA PHE A 70 4.92 -12.66 15.02
C PHE A 70 4.42 -12.24 16.40
N ASP A 71 3.25 -12.73 16.81
CA ASP A 71 2.61 -12.40 18.10
C ASP A 71 2.52 -10.87 18.36
N GLY A 72 2.15 -10.11 17.32
CA GLY A 72 2.02 -8.65 17.39
C GLY A 72 3.33 -7.89 17.56
N LYS A 73 4.49 -8.55 17.37
CA LYS A 73 5.81 -7.95 17.48
C LYS A 73 6.66 -8.19 16.24
N THR A 74 7.57 -7.27 15.95
CA THR A 74 8.52 -7.42 14.86
C THR A 74 9.52 -8.53 15.15
N THR A 75 9.88 -9.31 14.14
CA THR A 75 10.83 -10.42 14.26
C THR A 75 12.28 -10.00 13.97
N GLY A 76 12.50 -8.78 13.47
CA GLY A 76 13.79 -8.34 12.94
C GLY A 76 14.01 -8.68 11.47
N THR A 77 13.11 -9.48 10.88
CA THR A 77 13.13 -9.80 9.44
C THR A 77 12.31 -8.79 8.65
N PRO A 78 12.42 -8.77 7.31
CA PRO A 78 11.68 -7.83 6.49
C PRO A 78 10.16 -7.95 6.68
N ILE A 79 9.49 -6.81 6.77
CA ILE A 79 8.04 -6.70 6.93
C ILE A 79 7.44 -6.43 5.54
N ALA A 80 6.74 -7.42 5.00
CA ALA A 80 6.01 -7.27 3.74
C ALA A 80 4.55 -6.88 4.03
N MET A 81 4.08 -5.83 3.36
CA MET A 81 2.70 -5.34 3.48
C MET A 81 2.09 -5.19 2.09
N VAL A 82 0.82 -5.58 1.97
CA VAL A 82 0.08 -5.56 0.71
C VAL A 82 -1.31 -4.94 0.92
N ILE A 83 -1.79 -4.26 -0.11
CA ILE A 83 -3.16 -3.77 -0.22
C ILE A 83 -3.69 -4.31 -1.54
N PHE A 84 -4.74 -5.13 -1.47
CA PHE A 84 -5.34 -5.74 -2.66
C PHE A 84 -6.32 -4.79 -3.34
N ASN A 85 -6.15 -4.61 -4.65
CA ASN A 85 -7.06 -3.80 -5.46
C ASN A 85 -8.38 -4.56 -5.64
N LYS A 86 -9.51 -3.93 -5.31
CA LYS A 86 -10.85 -4.56 -5.42
C LYS A 86 -11.48 -4.42 -6.80
N ASP A 87 -11.22 -3.32 -7.51
CA ASP A 87 -11.77 -3.06 -8.83
C ASP A 87 -10.73 -3.29 -9.93
N GLN A 88 -10.47 -4.56 -10.24
CA GLN A 88 -9.84 -4.95 -11.52
C GLN A 88 -10.82 -4.85 -12.70
N LYS A 89 -11.68 -3.82 -12.75
CA LYS A 89 -12.43 -3.52 -13.97
C LYS A 89 -11.57 -2.64 -14.87
N SER A 90 -10.67 -3.28 -15.62
CA SER A 90 -9.91 -2.68 -16.72
C SER A 90 -10.76 -2.09 -17.87
N LYS A 91 -12.08 -1.94 -17.69
CA LYS A 91 -13.00 -1.46 -18.73
C LYS A 91 -12.99 0.08 -18.91
N ASP A 92 -12.56 0.85 -17.91
CA ASP A 92 -12.58 2.32 -18.01
C ASP A 92 -11.32 2.95 -18.65
N TYR A 93 -10.33 2.14 -19.03
CA TYR A 93 -9.10 2.64 -19.67
C TYR A 93 -8.90 2.19 -21.11
N SER A 94 -9.83 1.43 -21.70
CA SER A 94 -9.69 0.96 -23.09
C SER A 94 -9.75 2.08 -24.12
N ASN A 95 -10.51 3.15 -23.85
CA ASN A 95 -10.75 4.22 -24.83
C ASN A 95 -9.67 5.30 -24.87
N ILE A 96 -8.69 5.25 -23.94
CA ILE A 96 -7.64 6.29 -23.79
C ILE A 96 -6.26 5.63 -23.62
N LYS A 97 -6.16 4.30 -23.81
CA LYS A 97 -4.89 3.57 -23.69
C LYS A 97 -3.82 4.09 -24.66
N ASP A 98 -4.26 4.56 -25.82
CA ASP A 98 -3.40 5.06 -26.90
C ASP A 98 -3.37 6.61 -26.99
N ILE A 99 -4.04 7.30 -26.05
CA ILE A 99 -4.07 8.77 -26.03
C ILE A 99 -3.27 9.24 -24.82
N PHE A 100 -2.13 9.88 -25.07
CA PHE A 100 -1.39 10.57 -24.02
C PHE A 100 -2.28 11.67 -23.43
N ARG A 101 -2.43 11.67 -22.10
CA ARG A 101 -3.09 12.79 -21.42
C ARG A 101 -2.25 14.06 -21.67
N PRO A 102 -2.86 15.17 -22.14
CA PRO A 102 -2.15 16.44 -22.20
C PRO A 102 -1.74 16.83 -20.77
N GLY A 103 -0.44 17.05 -20.60
CA GLY A 103 0.18 17.50 -19.35
C GLY A 103 0.08 19.00 -19.16
#